data_AF-A0A928UM70-F1
#
_entry.id   AF-A0A928UM70-F1
#
_cell.length_a   1.000
_cell.length_b   1.000
_cell.length_c   1.000
_cell.angle_alpha   90.00
_cell.angle_beta   90.00
_cell.angle_gamma   90.00
#
_symmetry.space_group_name_H-M   'P 1'
#
loop_
_entity.id
_entity.type
_entity.pdbx_description
1 polymer ?
#
loop_
_entity_poly.entity_id
_entity_poly.type
_entity_poly.pdbx_seq_one_letter_code
_entity_poly.pdbx_strand_id
1 'polypeptide(L)' 'DALSPSIAAASILAKVTRDRIMIELDTQYPVYQWASNKGYGVKSHRAGLARDGVSPHHRRSYAPIRNILGA' A
#
# COMPACT_ATOMS: atom_id res chain seq x y z
N ASP A 1 -1.59 20.56 -4.65
CA ASP A 1 -2.97 20.84 -4.19
C ASP A 1 -3.10 22.17 -3.47
N ALA A 2 -2.14 22.59 -2.64
CA ALA A 2 -2.22 23.80 -1.84
C ALA A 2 -2.52 25.13 -2.56
N LEU A 3 -2.33 25.22 -3.89
CA LEU A 3 -2.49 26.46 -4.67
C LEU A 3 -3.73 26.51 -5.56
N SER A 4 -4.48 25.41 -5.71
CA SER A 4 -5.63 25.35 -6.61
C SER A 4 -6.75 24.50 -5.99
N PRO A 5 -7.96 25.07 -5.82
CA PRO A 5 -9.10 24.34 -5.24
C PRO A 5 -9.46 23.07 -6.00
N SER A 6 -9.42 23.09 -7.33
CA SER A 6 -9.72 21.92 -8.16
C SER A 6 -8.68 20.81 -7.97
N ILE A 7 -7.40 21.18 -7.83
CA ILE A 7 -6.33 20.20 -7.56
C ILE A 7 -6.46 19.63 -6.14
N ALA A 8 -6.86 20.46 -5.16
CA ALA A 8 -7.14 20.00 -3.81
C ALA A 8 -8.34 19.03 -3.74
N ALA A 9 -9.44 19.33 -4.42
CA ALA A 9 -10.57 18.43 -4.52
C ALA A 9 -10.16 17.07 -5.15
N ALA A 10 -9.34 17.11 -6.21
CA ALA A 10 -8.83 15.90 -6.83
C ALA A 10 -7.92 15.08 -5.90
N SER A 11 -7.03 15.72 -5.12
CA SER A 11 -6.14 15.02 -4.19
C SER A 11 -6.92 14.34 -3.05
N ILE A 12 -7.98 14.98 -2.54
CA ILE A 12 -8.89 14.40 -1.55
C ILE A 12 -9.59 13.16 -2.12
N LEU A 13 -10.19 13.25 -3.30
CA LEU A 13 -10.87 12.11 -3.94
C LEU A 13 -9.92 10.94 -4.17
N ALA A 14 -8.72 11.22 -4.67
CA ALA A 14 -7.69 10.21 -4.90
C ALA A 14 -7.28 9.52 -3.59
N LYS A 15 -7.03 10.29 -2.52
CA LYS A 15 -6.62 9.76 -1.22
C LYS A 15 -7.70 8.91 -0.57
N VAL A 16 -8.93 9.41 -0.51
CA VAL A 16 -10.06 8.69 0.10
C VAL A 16 -10.33 7.39 -0.66
N THR A 17 -10.27 7.42 -1.99
CA THR A 17 -10.47 6.21 -2.82
C THR A 17 -9.35 5.19 -2.60
N ARG A 18 -8.07 5.62 -2.63
CA ARG A 18 -6.93 4.75 -2.34
C ARG A 18 -7.06 4.10 -0.97
N ASP A 19 -7.45 4.86 0.05
CA ASP A 19 -7.52 4.34 1.42
C ASP A 19 -8.61 3.28 1.59
N ARG A 20 -9.75 3.41 0.89
CA ARG A 20 -10.80 2.38 0.84
C ARG A 20 -10.29 1.09 0.20
N ILE A 21 -9.60 1.20 -0.95
CA ILE A 21 -9.00 0.04 -1.63
C ILE A 21 -8.02 -0.70 -0.70
N MET A 22 -7.16 0.04 0.01
CA MET A 22 -6.20 -0.59 0.92
C MET A 22 -6.87 -1.26 2.14
N ILE A 23 -8.00 -0.74 2.61
CA ILE A 23 -8.79 -1.38 3.68
C ILE A 23 -9.46 -2.65 3.17
N GLU A 24 -10.02 -2.61 1.96
CA GLU A 24 -10.63 -3.79 1.35
C GLU A 24 -9.60 -4.90 1.12
N LEU A 25 -8.42 -4.56 0.59
CA LEU A 25 -7.34 -5.51 0.41
C LEU A 25 -6.84 -6.10 1.74
N ASP A 26 -6.92 -5.37 2.84
CA ASP A 26 -6.56 -5.89 4.17
C ASP A 26 -7.45 -7.03 4.61
N THR A 27 -8.73 -7.04 4.21
CA THR A 27 -9.64 -8.16 4.51
C THR A 27 -9.21 -9.45 3.81
N GLN A 28 -8.62 -9.34 2.62
CA GLN A 28 -8.13 -10.46 1.82
C GLN A 28 -6.68 -10.86 2.19
N TYR A 29 -5.87 -9.89 2.64
CA TYR A 29 -4.46 -10.06 2.98
C TYR A 29 -4.11 -9.41 4.34
N PRO A 30 -4.71 -9.88 5.44
CA PRO A 30 -4.60 -9.24 6.76
C PRO A 30 -3.17 -9.20 7.31
N VAL A 31 -2.31 -10.07 6.78
CA VAL A 31 -0.92 -10.23 7.19
C VAL A 31 -0.08 -8.97 6.94
N TYR A 32 -0.44 -8.15 5.96
CA TYR A 32 0.30 -6.93 5.61
C TYR A 32 -0.19 -5.68 6.34
N GLN A 33 -1.31 -5.75 7.07
CA GLN A 33 -1.91 -4.67 7.85
C GLN A 33 -2.15 -3.37 7.05
N TRP A 34 -2.53 -3.50 5.78
CA TRP A 34 -2.77 -2.41 4.85
C TRP A 34 -3.91 -1.47 5.26
N ALA A 35 -4.85 -1.93 6.08
CA ALA A 35 -5.87 -1.05 6.67
C ALA A 35 -5.21 0.07 7.51
N SER A 36 -4.08 -0.21 8.17
CA SER A 36 -3.33 0.79 8.96
C SER A 36 -2.31 1.56 8.14
N ASN A 37 -1.56 0.87 7.27
CA ASN A 37 -0.36 1.44 6.65
C ASN A 37 -0.51 1.81 5.17
N LYS A 38 -1.64 1.50 4.54
CA LYS A 38 -1.97 1.86 3.15
C LYS A 38 -0.92 1.41 2.11
N GLY A 39 -0.17 0.35 2.40
CA GLY A 39 0.88 -0.19 1.53
C GLY A 39 2.25 0.48 1.70
N TYR A 40 2.40 1.45 2.61
CA TYR A 40 3.72 2.00 2.95
C TYR A 40 4.55 0.92 3.67
N GLY A 41 5.86 0.91 3.41
CA GLY A 41 6.78 -0.12 3.91
C GLY A 41 7.14 0.03 5.39
N VAL A 42 6.15 0.09 6.27
CA VAL A 42 6.33 0.18 7.74
C VAL A 42 6.70 -1.18 8.34
N LYS A 43 7.05 -1.22 9.63
CA LYS A 43 7.48 -2.45 10.33
C LYS A 43 6.46 -3.58 10.20
N SER A 44 5.16 -3.30 10.38
CA SER A 44 4.12 -4.33 10.26
C SER A 44 3.99 -4.91 8.87
N HIS A 45 4.04 -4.06 7.84
CA HIS A 45 4.01 -4.50 6.45
C HIS A 45 5.22 -5.41 6.11
N ARG A 46 6.42 -5.02 6.55
CA ARG A 46 7.62 -5.84 6.37
C ARG A 46 7.55 -7.17 7.13
N ALA A 47 6.92 -7.20 8.29
CA ALA A 47 6.67 -8.43 9.02
C ALA A 47 5.72 -9.37 8.25
N GLY A 48 4.67 -8.82 7.63
CA GLY A 48 3.80 -9.57 6.72
C GLY A 48 4.55 -10.16 5.53
N LEU A 49 5.39 -9.35 4.88
CA LEU A 49 6.27 -9.80 3.78
C LEU A 49 7.23 -10.92 4.20
N ALA A 50 7.79 -10.84 5.40
CA ALA A 50 8.70 -11.86 5.91
C ALA A 50 7.96 -13.17 6.26
N ARG A 51 6.68 -13.09 6.65
CA ARG A 51 5.90 -14.26 7.08
C ARG A 51 5.21 -14.98 5.91
N ASP A 52 4.60 -14.22 5.00
CA ASP A 52 3.70 -14.75 3.96
C ASP A 52 4.23 -14.50 2.54
N GLY A 53 5.37 -13.81 2.40
CA GLY A 53 5.98 -13.50 1.11
C GLY A 53 5.33 -12.33 0.38
N VAL A 54 5.57 -12.23 -0.92
CA VAL A 54 5.10 -11.13 -1.78
C VAL A 54 3.75 -11.47 -2.41
N SER A 55 2.73 -10.64 -2.15
CA SER A 55 1.42 -10.77 -2.82
C SER A 55 1.37 -10.19 -4.25
N PRO A 56 0.35 -10.52 -5.06
CA PRO A 56 0.16 -9.94 -6.40
C PRO A 56 0.00 -8.41 -6.43
N HIS A 57 -0.45 -7.80 -5.32
CA HIS A 57 -0.66 -6.35 -5.23
C HIS A 57 0.62 -5.57 -4.91
N HIS A 58 1.71 -6.25 -4.55
CA HIS A 58 2.99 -5.60 -4.35
C HIS A 58 3.60 -5.16 -5.68
N ARG A 59 4.17 -3.95 -5.69
CA ARG A 59 4.91 -3.42 -6.83
C ARG A 59 6.27 -4.13 -6.93
N ARG A 60 6.35 -5.13 -7.81
CA ARG A 60 7.55 -5.99 -7.96
C ARG A 60 8.82 -5.22 -8.34
N SER A 61 8.71 -4.06 -8.98
CA SER A 61 9.86 -3.22 -9.34
C SER A 61 10.44 -2.44 -8.16
N TYR A 62 9.76 -2.36 -7.02
CA TYR A 62 10.24 -1.61 -5.86
C TYR A 62 11.34 -2.38 -5.17
N ALA A 63 12.45 -1.71 -4.84
CA ALA A 63 13.67 -2.36 -4.34
C ALA A 63 13.43 -3.39 -3.22
N PRO A 64 12.63 -3.13 -2.16
CA PRO A 64 12.38 -4.14 -1.12
C PRO A 64 11.72 -5.41 -1.66
N ILE A 65 10.78 -5.27 -2.60
CA ILE A 65 10.04 -6.39 -3.17
C ILE A 65 10.90 -7.15 -4.17
N ARG A 66 11.61 -6.43 -5.05
CA ARG A 66 12.54 -7.03 -6.01
C ARG A 66 13.61 -7.88 -5.31
N ASN A 67 14.18 -7.36 -4.21
CA ASN A 67 15.17 -8.07 -3.42
C ASN A 67 14.61 -9.36 -2.78
N ILE A 68 13.35 -9.36 -2.31
CA ILE A 68 12.69 -10.57 -1.78
C ILE A 68 12.48 -11.61 -2.90
N LEU A 69 12.19 -11.16 -4.12
CA LEU A 69 11.97 -12.04 -5.27
C LEU A 69 13.28 -12.55 -5.92
N GLY A 70 14.44 -12.08 -5.48
CA GLY A 70 15.74 -12.49 -6.03
C GLY A 70 15.99 -12.03 -7.47
N ALA A 71 15.37 -10.91 -7.89
CA ALA A 71 15.47 -10.33 -9.23
C ALA A 71 16.30 -9.04 -9.27
#